data_AF-M1DKQ0-F1
#
_entry.id   AF-M1DKQ0-F1
#
_cell.length_a   1.000
_cell.length_b   1.000
_cell.length_c   1.000
_cell.angle_alpha   90.00
_cell.angle_beta   90.00
_cell.angle_gamma   90.00
#
_symmetry.space_group_name_H-M   'P 1'
#
loop_
_entity.id
_entity.type
_entity.pdbx_description
1 polymer ?
#
loop_
_entity_poly.entity_id
_entity_poly.type
_entity_poly.pdbx_seq_one_letter_code
_entity_poly.pdbx_strand_id
1 'polypeptide(L)'
;MSFDSTNDDYKILRIPSAWSKYCKVPSEILSLKSGYWRKIDACPRNNIHSMFYGIHSLAIIHGAFHWVAMSYNACFVVSFNISHEMFGEIIPLPKKMWLYNINIGVLELGDMLCAYTTEYYQRKRTFKLWILKDYGLKDSWNEVISIVDPNIIIASPKYRFADGEVLIWCKHFEGEENSFRTQRGPFTLLPRGYIRNGFTFTESLISPRLLIT
;
A
#
# COMPACT_ATOMS: atom_id res chain seq x y z
N MET A 1 -6.85 -5.28 9.10
CA MET A 1 -6.92 -6.36 10.10
C MET A 1 -5.78 -7.32 9.83
N SER A 2 -5.15 -7.86 10.87
CA SER A 2 -4.09 -8.88 10.76
C SER A 2 -4.17 -9.82 11.96
N PHE A 3 -3.62 -11.02 11.80
CA PHE A 3 -3.48 -11.99 12.88
C PHE A 3 -2.27 -11.63 13.75
N ASP A 4 -2.49 -11.58 15.06
CA ASP A 4 -1.49 -11.49 16.09
C ASP A 4 -1.15 -12.89 16.61
N SER A 5 -0.03 -13.42 16.15
CA SER A 5 0.48 -14.73 16.56
C SER A 5 0.89 -14.84 18.04
N THR A 6 1.20 -13.72 18.71
CA THR A 6 1.67 -13.73 20.11
C THR A 6 0.53 -13.95 21.10
N ASN A 7 -0.66 -13.42 20.78
CA ASN A 7 -1.86 -13.55 21.60
C ASN A 7 -2.93 -14.44 20.97
N ASP A 8 -2.61 -15.06 19.82
CA ASP A 8 -3.54 -15.87 19.02
C ASP A 8 -4.85 -15.10 18.74
N ASP A 9 -4.74 -13.83 18.33
CA ASP A 9 -5.87 -12.91 18.22
C ASP A 9 -5.92 -12.26 16.83
N TYR A 10 -7.08 -11.77 16.42
CA TYR A 10 -7.17 -10.86 15.29
C TYR A 10 -7.23 -9.43 15.80
N LYS A 11 -6.41 -8.56 15.22
CA LYS A 11 -6.37 -7.14 15.59
C LYS A 11 -6.68 -6.23 14.41
N ILE A 12 -7.38 -5.14 14.70
CA ILE A 12 -7.66 -4.07 13.72
C ILE A 12 -6.93 -2.82 14.14
N LEU A 13 -5.96 -2.40 13.33
CA LEU A 13 -5.28 -1.11 13.49
C LEU A 13 -6.07 -0.02 12.78
N ARG A 14 -6.42 1.03 13.51
CA ARG A 14 -7.00 2.27 13.00
C ARG A 14 -5.94 3.34 12.96
N ILE A 15 -5.57 3.75 11.75
CA ILE A 15 -4.63 4.82 11.51
C ILE A 15 -5.45 6.05 11.09
N PRO A 16 -5.47 7.11 11.89
CA PRO A 16 -6.20 8.31 11.52
C PRO A 16 -5.54 8.98 10.31
N SER A 17 -6.34 9.29 9.30
CA SER A 17 -5.92 10.18 8.22
C SER A 17 -5.90 11.61 8.75
N ALA A 18 -4.72 12.20 8.87
CA ALA A 18 -4.55 13.56 9.36
C ALA A 18 -4.30 14.49 8.17
N TRP A 19 -5.35 15.12 7.66
CA TRP A 19 -5.21 16.21 6.69
C TRP A 19 -4.82 17.55 7.34
N SER A 20 -4.90 17.63 8.68
CA SER A 20 -4.60 18.84 9.43
C SER A 20 -3.53 18.61 10.50
N LYS A 21 -2.61 19.56 10.62
CA LYS A 21 -1.57 19.63 11.68
C LYS A 21 -2.13 19.76 13.09
N TYR A 22 -3.43 20.02 13.23
CA TYR A 22 -4.08 20.35 14.50
C TYR A 22 -4.87 19.17 15.10
N CYS A 23 -5.10 18.11 14.32
CA CYS A 23 -5.82 16.93 14.78
C CYS A 23 -4.84 15.77 14.97
N LYS A 24 -4.21 15.69 16.14
CA LYS A 24 -3.51 14.47 16.58
C LYS A 24 -4.53 13.49 17.14
N VAL A 25 -5.27 12.84 16.24
CA VAL A 25 -6.04 11.65 16.65
C VAL A 25 -5.01 10.55 16.93
N PRO A 26 -5.02 9.91 18.11
CA PRO A 26 -4.12 8.80 18.39
C PRO A 26 -4.46 7.63 17.46
N SER A 27 -3.47 6.81 17.14
CA SER A 27 -3.77 5.53 16.51
C SER A 27 -4.45 4.63 17.55
N GLU A 28 -5.36 3.78 17.09
CA GLU A 28 -6.13 2.89 17.96
C GLU A 28 -6.03 1.46 17.44
N ILE A 29 -6.15 0.51 18.35
CA ILE A 29 -6.16 -0.92 18.01
C ILE A 29 -7.33 -1.60 18.72
N LEU A 30 -8.07 -2.40 17.95
CA LEU A 30 -9.11 -3.29 18.46
C LEU A 30 -8.53 -4.70 18.52
N SER A 31 -8.61 -5.33 19.69
CA SER A 31 -8.45 -6.78 19.84
C SER A 31 -9.82 -7.43 19.66
N LEU A 32 -9.93 -8.42 18.79
CA LEU A 32 -11.21 -9.13 18.59
C LEU A 32 -11.54 -10.01 19.79
N LYS A 33 -10.55 -10.68 20.40
CA LYS A 33 -10.74 -11.45 21.64
C LYS A 33 -11.30 -10.59 22.77
N SER A 34 -10.78 -9.37 22.96
CA SER A 34 -11.21 -8.49 24.05
C SER A 34 -12.45 -7.65 23.70
N GLY A 35 -12.69 -7.40 22.41
CA GLY A 35 -13.85 -6.67 21.90
C GLY A 35 -13.80 -5.15 22.11
N TYR A 36 -12.68 -4.57 22.53
CA TYR A 36 -12.58 -3.13 22.78
C TYR A 36 -11.39 -2.46 22.08
N TRP A 37 -11.59 -1.19 21.73
CA TRP A 37 -10.56 -0.30 21.21
C TRP A 37 -9.69 0.22 22.34
N ARG A 38 -8.38 0.28 22.10
CA ARG A 38 -7.44 0.98 22.97
C ARG A 38 -6.53 1.89 22.15
N LYS A 39 -6.06 2.96 22.79
CA LYS A 39 -5.06 3.86 22.18
C LYS A 39 -3.70 3.18 22.17
N ILE A 40 -2.94 3.44 21.11
CA ILE A 40 -1.53 3.07 21.02
C ILE A 40 -0.65 4.32 20.99
N ASP A 41 0.63 4.12 21.26
CA ASP A 41 1.61 5.21 21.25
C ASP A 41 1.64 5.94 19.90
N ALA A 42 2.05 7.19 19.95
CA ALA A 42 2.25 7.96 18.73
C ALA A 42 3.49 7.44 17.99
N CYS A 43 3.48 7.58 16.66
CA CYS A 43 4.66 7.32 15.84
C CYS A 43 5.87 8.12 16.39
N PRO A 44 7.06 7.51 16.56
CA PRO A 44 8.22 8.14 17.21
C PRO A 44 8.68 9.45 16.55
N ARG A 45 8.35 9.64 15.27
CA ARG A 45 8.76 10.81 14.51
C ARG A 45 7.67 11.87 14.49
N ASN A 46 7.93 12.95 15.22
CA ASN A 46 7.12 14.15 15.22
C ASN A 46 6.94 14.72 13.80
N ASN A 47 5.75 15.28 13.52
CA ASN A 47 5.40 15.96 12.26
C ASN A 47 5.33 15.07 11.02
N ILE A 48 5.07 13.78 11.19
CA ILE A 48 4.67 12.89 10.10
C ILE A 48 3.15 12.71 10.12
N HIS A 49 2.55 12.79 8.93
CA HIS A 49 1.13 12.62 8.69
C HIS A 49 0.90 11.41 7.80
N SER A 50 0.12 10.43 8.27
CA SER A 50 -0.25 9.27 7.49
C SER A 50 -1.10 9.69 6.29
N MET A 51 -0.75 9.20 5.11
CA MET A 51 -1.37 9.55 3.84
C MET A 51 -2.24 8.40 3.34
N PHE A 52 -3.55 8.63 3.29
CA PHE A 52 -4.52 7.71 2.70
C PHE A 52 -5.41 8.48 1.71
N TYR A 53 -5.10 8.40 0.42
CA TYR A 53 -6.12 8.63 -0.62
C TYR A 53 -6.92 7.33 -0.84
N GLY A 54 -8.19 7.43 -1.26
CA GLY A 54 -9.18 6.33 -1.27
C GLY A 54 -8.88 5.08 -2.11
N ILE A 55 -7.65 4.92 -2.60
CA ILE A 55 -7.12 3.82 -3.41
C ILE A 55 -5.79 3.26 -2.87
N HIS A 56 -5.27 3.79 -1.76
CA HIS A 56 -3.99 3.33 -1.21
C HIS A 56 -4.15 2.10 -0.35
N SER A 57 -3.33 1.11 -0.68
CA SER A 57 -3.28 -0.17 -0.01
C SER A 57 -2.31 -0.06 1.17
N LEU A 58 -2.69 -0.59 2.33
CA LEU A 58 -1.70 -0.99 3.32
C LEU A 58 -1.01 -2.24 2.79
N ALA A 59 0.32 -2.31 2.92
CA ALA A 59 1.03 -3.57 2.71
C ALA A 59 1.16 -4.30 4.04
N ILE A 60 1.06 -5.63 4.04
CA ILE A 60 1.38 -6.45 5.20
C ILE A 60 2.55 -7.35 4.82
N ILE A 61 3.69 -7.15 5.46
CA ILE A 61 4.92 -7.93 5.20
C ILE A 61 5.52 -8.30 6.54
N HIS A 62 5.87 -9.58 6.70
CA HIS A 62 6.48 -10.12 7.92
C HIS A 62 5.72 -9.73 9.21
N GLY A 63 4.38 -9.73 9.16
CA GLY A 63 3.52 -9.38 10.30
C GLY A 63 3.43 -7.89 10.64
N ALA A 64 4.01 -7.01 9.82
CA ALA A 64 3.93 -5.57 9.98
C ALA A 64 3.08 -4.90 8.88
N PHE A 65 2.22 -3.98 9.29
CA PHE A 65 1.53 -3.05 8.40
C PHE A 65 2.51 -2.00 7.90
N HIS A 66 2.44 -1.67 6.62
CA HIS A 66 3.22 -0.60 6.01
C HIS A 66 2.29 0.35 5.26
N TRP A 67 2.52 1.65 5.41
CA TRP A 67 1.77 2.69 4.71
C TRP A 67 2.63 3.91 4.44
N VAL A 68 2.18 4.76 3.51
CA VAL A 68 2.86 6.01 3.18
C VAL A 68 2.52 7.08 4.21
N ALA A 69 3.53 7.82 4.62
CA ALA A 69 3.36 9.01 5.43
C ALA A 69 4.22 10.16 4.90
N MET A 70 3.82 11.40 5.18
CA MET A 70 4.48 12.61 4.69
C MET A 70 4.83 13.58 5.81
N SER A 71 5.90 14.32 5.60
CA SER A 71 6.24 15.56 6.30
C SER A 71 6.29 16.69 5.28
N TYR A 72 6.57 17.92 5.73
CA TYR A 72 6.68 19.08 4.85
C TYR A 72 7.69 18.89 3.69
N ASN A 73 8.78 18.14 3.92
CA ASN A 73 9.91 18.04 2.99
C ASN A 73 10.23 16.61 2.51
N ALA A 74 9.42 15.60 2.88
CA ALA A 74 9.72 14.20 2.56
C ALA A 74 8.52 13.27 2.74
N CYS A 75 8.50 12.20 1.95
CA CYS A 75 7.63 11.04 2.13
C CYS A 75 8.42 9.84 2.69
N PHE A 76 7.72 8.98 3.42
CA PHE A 76 8.27 7.81 4.10
C PHE A 76 7.31 6.64 3.98
N VAL A 77 7.83 5.43 4.17
CA VAL A 77 7.05 4.26 4.54
C VAL A 77 7.19 4.06 6.04
N VAL A 78 6.06 4.04 6.74
CA VAL A 78 5.98 3.74 8.18
C VAL A 78 5.56 2.29 8.33
N SER A 79 6.15 1.59 9.30
CA SER A 79 5.79 0.22 9.64
C SER A 79 5.24 0.10 11.06
N PHE A 80 4.30 -0.82 11.28
CA PHE A 80 3.78 -1.16 12.60
C PHE A 80 3.56 -2.66 12.73
N ASN A 81 4.27 -3.29 13.67
CA ASN A 81 4.13 -4.71 13.96
C ASN A 81 2.88 -4.92 14.82
N ILE A 82 1.92 -5.71 14.34
CA ILE A 82 0.65 -5.88 15.05
C ILE A 82 0.75 -6.75 16.31
N SER A 83 1.71 -7.68 16.33
CA SER A 83 1.91 -8.61 17.43
C SER A 83 2.62 -7.98 18.61
N HIS A 84 3.71 -7.27 18.32
CA HIS A 84 4.48 -6.56 19.32
C HIS A 84 3.93 -5.16 19.59
N GLU A 85 3.01 -4.68 18.75
CA GLU A 85 2.36 -3.38 18.86
C GLU A 85 3.36 -2.21 18.87
N MET A 86 4.45 -2.38 18.12
CA MET A 86 5.55 -1.43 18.03
C MET A 86 5.68 -0.86 16.62
N PHE A 87 6.01 0.43 16.54
CA PHE A 87 6.46 1.02 15.28
C PHE A 87 7.83 0.48 14.92
N GLY A 88 7.99 0.11 13.65
CA GLY A 88 9.28 -0.28 13.11
C GLY A 88 10.04 0.93 12.55
N GLU A 89 11.07 0.63 11.76
CA GLU A 89 11.87 1.65 11.11
C GLU A 89 11.05 2.46 10.10
N ILE A 90 11.36 3.75 10.01
CA ILE A 90 10.79 4.68 9.04
C ILE A 90 11.71 4.73 7.82
N ILE A 91 11.23 4.19 6.70
CA ILE A 91 12.02 4.07 5.47
C ILE A 91 11.78 5.33 4.62
N PRO A 92 12.83 6.10 4.27
CA PRO A 92 12.66 7.25 3.38
C PRO A 92 12.30 6.80 1.96
N LEU A 93 11.38 7.55 1.33
CA LEU A 93 11.09 7.39 -0.09
C LEU A 93 11.97 8.36 -0.91
N PRO A 94 12.66 7.88 -1.96
CA PRO A 94 13.46 8.73 -2.84
C PRO A 94 12.67 9.93 -3.37
N LYS A 95 13.29 11.10 -3.43
CA LYS A 95 12.65 12.38 -3.85
C LYS A 95 11.89 12.25 -5.17
N LYS A 96 12.44 11.51 -6.14
CA LYS A 96 11.81 11.25 -7.44
C LYS A 96 10.42 10.59 -7.34
N MET A 97 10.13 9.86 -6.26
CA MET A 97 8.85 9.16 -6.04
C MET A 97 7.73 10.05 -5.52
N TRP A 98 7.99 11.30 -5.10
CA TRP A 98 6.93 12.14 -4.54
C TRP A 98 6.92 13.59 -5.04
N LEU A 99 7.99 14.04 -5.70
CA LEU A 99 8.12 15.43 -6.17
C LEU A 99 7.06 15.87 -7.21
N TYR A 100 6.61 14.95 -8.07
CA TYR A 100 5.68 15.23 -9.19
C TYR A 100 4.42 14.35 -9.16
N ASN A 101 4.08 13.79 -8.00
CA ASN A 101 3.17 12.65 -7.94
C ASN A 101 1.75 13.07 -7.56
N ILE A 102 0.80 12.51 -8.32
CA ILE A 102 -0.64 12.65 -8.06
C ILE A 102 -1.11 11.52 -7.12
N ASN A 103 -0.39 10.39 -7.13
CA ASN A 103 -0.71 9.19 -6.39
C ASN A 103 0.57 8.47 -5.94
N ILE A 104 0.68 8.12 -4.66
CA ILE A 104 1.77 7.30 -4.10
C ILE A 104 1.23 6.25 -3.13
N GLY A 105 1.51 4.97 -3.38
CA GLY A 105 1.06 3.88 -2.51
C GLY A 105 2.15 2.86 -2.24
N VAL A 106 1.86 1.98 -1.28
CA VAL A 106 2.66 0.79 -1.02
C VAL A 106 1.78 -0.45 -1.12
N LEU A 107 2.40 -1.60 -1.37
CA LEU A 107 1.75 -2.89 -1.38
C LEU A 107 2.80 -3.99 -1.17
N GLU A 108 2.31 -5.19 -0.92
CA GLU A 108 3.10 -6.42 -0.96
C GLU A 108 2.90 -7.08 -2.34
N LEU A 109 4.00 -7.49 -2.98
CA LEU A 109 3.97 -8.28 -4.21
C LEU A 109 5.01 -9.40 -4.15
N GLY A 110 4.57 -10.62 -3.90
CA GLY A 110 5.45 -11.78 -3.85
C GLY A 110 6.46 -11.68 -2.71
N ASP A 111 5.96 -11.38 -1.51
CA ASP A 111 6.71 -11.17 -0.26
C ASP A 111 7.67 -9.97 -0.28
N MET A 112 7.54 -9.08 -1.27
CA MET A 112 8.37 -7.89 -1.41
C MET A 112 7.60 -6.60 -1.13
N LEU A 113 8.20 -5.69 -0.36
CA LEU A 113 7.64 -4.37 -0.11
C LEU A 113 7.83 -3.51 -1.35
N CYS A 114 6.71 -3.11 -1.94
CA CYS A 114 6.69 -2.31 -3.14
C CYS A 114 6.12 -0.93 -2.85
N ALA A 115 6.67 0.08 -3.54
CA ALA A 115 6.11 1.42 -3.62
C ALA A 115 5.76 1.69 -5.08
N TYR A 116 4.66 2.39 -5.33
CA TYR A 116 4.25 2.76 -6.68
C TYR A 116 3.75 4.18 -6.73
N THR A 117 3.93 4.82 -7.88
CA THR A 117 3.48 6.18 -8.10
C THR A 117 2.93 6.38 -9.50
N THR A 118 2.09 7.38 -9.66
CA THR A 118 1.72 7.94 -10.96
C THR A 118 2.16 9.40 -10.99
N GLU A 119 3.24 9.68 -11.73
CA GLU A 119 3.80 11.03 -11.88
C GLU A 119 3.20 11.74 -13.09
N TYR A 120 3.08 13.07 -13.01
CA TYR A 120 2.76 13.92 -14.16
C TYR A 120 3.88 14.94 -14.36
N TYR A 121 4.65 14.77 -15.42
CA TYR A 121 5.80 15.62 -15.74
C TYR A 121 5.85 15.89 -17.24
N GLN A 122 6.10 17.14 -17.64
CA GLN A 122 6.17 17.56 -19.06
C GLN A 122 4.99 17.06 -19.92
N ARG A 123 3.76 17.14 -19.39
CA ARG A 123 2.52 16.64 -20.04
C ARG A 123 2.50 15.13 -20.33
N LYS A 124 3.39 14.36 -19.71
CA LYS A 124 3.40 12.90 -19.75
C LYS A 124 3.02 12.36 -18.39
N ARG A 125 2.23 11.29 -18.39
CA ARG A 125 1.93 10.52 -17.18
C ARG A 125 2.73 9.23 -17.22
N THR A 126 3.41 8.94 -16.13
CA THR A 126 4.22 7.73 -15.99
C THR A 126 3.82 7.01 -14.73
N PHE A 127 3.44 5.75 -14.86
CA PHE A 127 3.34 4.85 -13.74
C PHE A 127 4.70 4.22 -13.47
N LYS A 128 5.11 4.18 -12.21
CA LYS A 128 6.35 3.53 -11.79
C LYS A 128 6.12 2.62 -10.59
N LEU A 129 6.84 1.50 -10.57
CA LEU A 129 6.88 0.56 -9.46
C LEU A 129 8.33 0.39 -9.00
N TRP A 130 8.52 0.41 -7.69
CA TRP A 130 9.79 0.14 -7.05
C TRP A 130 9.64 -0.98 -6.04
N ILE A 131 10.69 -1.79 -5.93
CA ILE A 131 10.82 -2.86 -4.93
C ILE A 131 11.90 -2.44 -3.94
N LEU A 132 11.61 -2.61 -2.65
CA LEU A 132 12.60 -2.51 -1.59
C LEU A 132 13.47 -3.78 -1.62
N LYS A 133 14.77 -3.67 -1.89
CA LYS A 133 15.69 -4.83 -1.87
C LYS A 133 16.01 -5.26 -0.44
N ASP A 134 16.55 -4.33 0.32
CA ASP A 134 17.10 -4.58 1.65
C ASP A 134 16.34 -3.74 2.67
N TYR A 135 15.69 -4.42 3.60
CA TYR A 135 14.96 -3.77 4.68
C TYR A 135 15.95 -3.08 5.63
N GLY A 136 15.73 -1.81 5.95
CA GLY A 136 16.55 -1.02 6.87
C GLY A 136 17.78 -0.31 6.27
N LEU A 137 17.96 -0.35 4.94
CA LEU A 137 18.94 0.49 4.24
C LEU A 137 18.26 1.71 3.61
N LYS A 138 18.87 2.90 3.78
CA LYS A 138 18.29 4.19 3.34
C LYS A 138 18.10 4.32 1.83
N ASP A 139 18.83 3.56 1.01
CA ASP A 139 18.85 3.67 -0.46
C ASP A 139 18.61 2.32 -1.16
N SER A 140 17.70 1.49 -0.67
CA SER A 140 17.45 0.14 -1.22
C SER A 140 16.27 0.05 -2.21
N TRP A 141 15.65 1.16 -2.58
CA TRP A 141 14.54 1.18 -3.54
C TRP A 141 15.04 1.05 -4.98
N ASN A 142 14.60 -0.01 -5.68
CA ASN A 142 14.97 -0.30 -7.06
C ASN A 142 13.76 -0.18 -7.98
N GLU A 143 13.91 0.59 -9.06
CA GLU A 143 12.85 0.76 -10.05
C GLU A 143 12.77 -0.49 -10.93
N VAL A 144 11.58 -1.08 -11.03
CA VAL A 144 11.38 -2.33 -11.76
C VAL A 144 10.36 -2.21 -12.89
N ILE A 145 9.46 -1.22 -12.80
CA ILE A 145 8.48 -0.94 -13.86
C ILE A 145 8.42 0.56 -14.09
N SER A 146 8.39 0.94 -15.36
CA SER A 146 8.09 2.29 -15.82
C SER A 146 7.20 2.19 -17.06
N ILE A 147 5.98 2.71 -16.96
CA ILE A 147 4.97 2.69 -18.02
C ILE A 147 4.57 4.12 -18.31
N VAL A 148 4.87 4.60 -19.52
CA VAL A 148 4.42 5.91 -19.99
C VAL A 148 3.09 5.74 -20.70
N ASP A 149 2.07 6.40 -20.19
CA ASP A 149 0.74 6.43 -20.78
C ASP A 149 0.05 7.74 -20.40
N PRO A 150 -0.12 8.68 -21.34
CA PRO A 150 -0.67 10.00 -21.03
C PRO A 150 -2.12 9.94 -20.53
N ASN A 151 -2.83 8.84 -20.80
CA ASN A 151 -4.24 8.70 -20.44
C ASN A 151 -4.44 8.15 -19.02
N ILE A 152 -3.44 7.48 -18.42
CA ILE A 152 -3.54 6.90 -17.08
C ILE A 152 -3.61 8.00 -16.02
N ILE A 153 -4.76 8.15 -15.35
CA ILE A 153 -4.92 9.05 -14.20
C ILE A 153 -4.35 8.42 -12.93
N ILE A 154 -4.72 7.16 -12.69
CA ILE A 154 -4.34 6.37 -11.53
C ILE A 154 -3.93 4.99 -12.02
N ALA A 155 -2.83 4.47 -11.50
CA ALA A 155 -2.46 3.08 -11.64
C ALA A 155 -2.17 2.47 -10.26
N SER A 156 -2.70 1.28 -10.03
CA SER A 156 -2.52 0.51 -8.79
C SER A 156 -2.15 -0.92 -9.16
N PRO A 157 -0.97 -1.42 -8.77
CA PRO A 157 -0.63 -2.81 -8.97
C PRO A 157 -1.53 -3.71 -8.13
N LYS A 158 -1.80 -4.90 -8.65
CA LYS A 158 -2.77 -5.86 -8.09
C LYS A 158 -2.17 -7.21 -7.82
N TYR A 159 -1.38 -7.72 -8.75
CA TYR A 159 -0.87 -9.08 -8.66
C TYR A 159 0.48 -9.20 -9.37
N ARG A 160 1.33 -10.10 -8.90
CA ARG A 160 2.56 -10.50 -9.58
C ARG A 160 2.44 -11.94 -10.05
N PHE A 161 2.53 -12.16 -11.35
CA PHE A 161 2.52 -13.48 -11.97
C PHE A 161 3.83 -14.22 -11.71
N ALA A 162 3.80 -15.54 -11.92
CA ALA A 162 4.97 -16.41 -11.74
C ALA A 162 6.14 -16.05 -12.68
N ASP A 163 5.84 -15.54 -13.88
CA ASP A 163 6.84 -15.05 -14.84
C ASP A 163 7.41 -13.66 -14.48
N GLY A 164 6.93 -13.07 -13.38
CA GLY A 164 7.36 -11.76 -12.88
C GLY A 164 6.60 -10.58 -13.47
N GLU A 165 5.65 -10.79 -14.38
CA GLU A 165 4.76 -9.72 -14.81
C GLU A 165 3.89 -9.22 -13.66
N VAL A 166 3.52 -7.94 -13.70
CA VAL A 166 2.64 -7.34 -12.71
C VAL A 166 1.35 -6.90 -13.39
N LEU A 167 0.23 -7.36 -12.87
CA LEU A 167 -1.10 -6.90 -13.22
C LEU A 167 -1.35 -5.55 -12.55
N ILE A 168 -1.70 -4.55 -13.36
CA ILE A 168 -1.93 -3.18 -12.91
C ILE A 168 -3.34 -2.79 -13.31
N TRP A 169 -4.10 -2.30 -12.33
CA TRP A 169 -5.39 -1.66 -12.56
C TRP A 169 -5.16 -0.18 -12.89
N CYS A 170 -5.75 0.29 -13.99
CA CYS A 170 -5.58 1.65 -14.49
C CYS A 170 -6.93 2.33 -14.67
N LYS A 171 -7.04 3.56 -14.15
CA LYS A 171 -8.13 4.49 -14.45
C LYS A 171 -7.63 5.51 -15.46
N HIS A 172 -8.37 5.69 -16.55
CA HIS A 172 -8.04 6.63 -17.63
C HIS A 172 -8.94 7.89 -17.58
N PHE A 173 -8.65 8.89 -18.42
CA PHE A 173 -9.53 10.05 -18.64
C PHE A 173 -10.91 9.62 -19.20
N GLU A 174 -11.91 10.48 -19.01
CA GLU A 174 -13.33 10.24 -19.34
C GLU A 174 -13.53 9.62 -20.73
N GLY A 175 -14.35 8.56 -20.80
CA GLY A 175 -14.72 7.85 -22.03
C GLY A 175 -14.06 6.48 -22.22
N GLU A 176 -12.98 6.18 -21.50
CA GLU A 176 -12.30 4.88 -21.54
C GLU A 176 -12.68 4.00 -20.34
N GLU A 177 -12.92 2.71 -20.57
CA GLU A 177 -13.18 1.74 -19.50
C GLU A 177 -11.95 1.61 -18.59
N ASN A 178 -12.18 1.43 -17.28
CA ASN A 178 -11.12 0.99 -16.40
C ASN A 178 -10.56 -0.33 -16.94
N SER A 179 -9.23 -0.40 -17.07
CA SER A 179 -8.60 -1.54 -17.69
C SER A 179 -7.53 -2.11 -16.79
N PHE A 180 -7.27 -3.40 -17.01
CA PHE A 180 -6.10 -4.05 -16.48
C PHE A 180 -5.05 -4.09 -17.58
N ARG A 181 -3.78 -3.97 -17.20
CA ARG A 181 -2.65 -4.10 -18.11
C ARG A 181 -1.47 -4.75 -17.40
N THR A 182 -0.53 -5.22 -18.20
CA THR A 182 0.81 -5.55 -17.75
C THR A 182 1.82 -4.63 -18.44
N GLN A 183 3.12 -4.93 -18.26
CA GLN A 183 4.20 -4.29 -18.99
C GLN A 183 4.13 -4.59 -20.50
N ARG A 184 3.53 -5.72 -20.89
CA ARG A 184 3.38 -6.17 -22.29
C ARG A 184 2.18 -5.53 -23.01
N GLY A 185 1.24 -4.93 -22.28
CA GLY A 185 0.08 -4.26 -22.87
C GLY A 185 -1.23 -4.51 -22.12
N PRO A 186 -2.38 -4.22 -22.76
CA PRO A 186 -3.70 -4.43 -22.17
C PRO A 186 -3.95 -5.90 -21.81
N PHE A 187 -4.58 -6.14 -20.66
CA PHE A 187 -4.94 -7.46 -20.15
C PHE A 187 -6.45 -7.66 -20.29
N THR A 188 -6.88 -8.43 -21.29
CA THR A 188 -8.28 -8.45 -21.77
C THR A 188 -9.14 -9.59 -21.20
N LEU A 189 -8.66 -10.37 -20.23
CA LEU A 189 -9.35 -11.56 -19.71
C LEU A 189 -10.40 -11.27 -18.62
N LEU A 190 -10.61 -10.02 -18.22
CA LEU A 190 -11.52 -9.65 -17.13
C LEU A 190 -12.81 -9.01 -17.66
N PRO A 191 -13.96 -9.17 -16.97
CA PRO A 191 -15.22 -8.57 -17.40
C PRO A 191 -15.08 -7.04 -17.47
N ARG A 192 -15.47 -6.47 -18.61
CA ARG A 192 -15.53 -5.01 -18.82
C ARG A 192 -16.54 -4.38 -17.87
N GLY A 193 -16.19 -3.27 -17.22
CA GLY A 193 -17.09 -2.58 -16.31
C GLY A 193 -16.52 -1.26 -15.79
N TYR A 194 -17.41 -0.27 -15.64
CA TYR A 194 -17.04 1.11 -15.28
C TYR A 194 -16.43 1.26 -13.89
N ILE A 195 -16.74 0.39 -12.93
CA ILE A 195 -16.19 0.44 -11.57
C ILE A 195 -16.07 -0.97 -11.00
N ARG A 196 -14.89 -1.57 -11.09
CA ARG A 196 -14.49 -2.68 -10.22
C ARG A 196 -13.04 -2.49 -9.80
N ASN A 197 -12.83 -1.89 -8.63
CA ASN A 197 -11.57 -2.05 -7.93
C ASN A 197 -11.50 -3.50 -7.45
N GLY A 198 -10.77 -4.35 -8.18
CA GLY A 198 -10.59 -5.74 -7.81
C GLY A 198 -9.63 -5.90 -6.63
N PHE A 199 -9.91 -6.87 -5.78
CA PHE A 199 -8.95 -7.41 -4.81
C PHE A 199 -8.54 -8.80 -5.31
N THR A 200 -7.25 -9.09 -5.24
CA THR A 200 -6.74 -10.43 -5.52
C THR A 200 -6.77 -11.23 -4.23
N PHE A 201 -7.32 -12.44 -4.29
CA PHE A 201 -7.27 -13.39 -3.19
C PHE A 201 -6.52 -14.62 -3.69
N THR A 202 -5.45 -14.97 -3.00
CA THR A 202 -4.82 -16.28 -3.16
C THR A 202 -5.49 -17.19 -2.15
N GLU A 203 -6.32 -18.12 -2.60
CA GLU A 203 -6.81 -19.20 -1.73
C GLU A 203 -5.60 -19.97 -1.21
N SER A 204 -5.28 -19.79 0.07
CA SER A 204 -4.46 -20.76 0.77
C SER A 204 -5.35 -21.97 1.00
N LEU A 205 -4.98 -23.13 0.47
CA LEU A 205 -5.68 -24.42 0.68
C LEU A 205 -5.69 -24.89 2.15
N ILE A 206 -5.31 -24.02 3.10
CA ILE A 206 -5.47 -24.28 4.53
C ILE A 206 -6.94 -24.02 4.87
N SER A 207 -7.69 -25.11 4.92
CA SER A 207 -9.04 -25.18 5.46
C SER A 207 -9.18 -24.29 6.70
N PRO A 208 -10.18 -23.38 6.76
CA PRO A 208 -10.56 -22.78 8.02
C PRO A 208 -11.05 -23.94 8.89
N ARG A 209 -10.21 -24.41 9.82
CA ARG A 209 -10.66 -25.38 10.82
C ARG A 209 -11.83 -24.74 11.54
N LEU A 210 -13.00 -25.31 11.29
CA LEU A 210 -14.28 -25.03 11.90
C LEU A 210 -14.10 -24.86 13.42
N LEU A 211 -14.15 -23.62 13.89
CA LEU A 211 -14.43 -23.31 15.30
C LEU A 211 -15.95 -23.33 15.49
N ILE A 212 -16.56 -24.51 15.41
CA ILE A 212 -17.83 -24.81 16.06
C ILE A 212 -17.82 -26.29 16.47
N THR A 213 -17.41 -26.55 17.71
CA THR A 213 -18.10 -27.43 18.67
C THR A 213 -17.77 -26.93 20.07
#